data_AF-A0A7V8XX25-F1
#
_entry.id   AF-A0A7V8XX25-F1
#
_cell.length_a   1.000
_cell.length_b   1.000
_cell.length_c   1.000
_cell.angle_alpha   90.00
_cell.angle_beta   90.00
_cell.angle_gamma   90.00
#
_symmetry.space_group_name_H-M   'P 1'
#
loop_
_entity.id
_entity.type
_entity.pdbx_description
1 polymer ?
#
loop_
_entity_poly.entity_id
_entity_poly.type
_entity_poly.pdbx_seq_one_letter_code
_entity_poly.pdbx_strand_id
1 'polypeptide(L)'
;MQPVEWPATFFKLYIALPLLLILPPTFLIGCGFPLLQRVVQTELARVGRRVGGLLLANIVGSILGTVLTGWISLAVLGTAETLRLLAVLSSLFALLAMASVFRTSPGTVRRRFGPLPAVAVGGTVIVVLLVVRGMPGNGLLWARLHGTTVDRIIFAEDSSGVSVIKIPEEGFDGERVVFVNGVGQSEIPYGGIHTVLGALPAFVHPDPRDAAIIGLGSGDTVHGVAGRPGLERITSIEIVGPQLETLQALAKRDPYGGLHGLLRDPRIEHVVGDGRTYLMRSSRSFDIIEADALRPTSAYSGNLYSDEYFRLVRERLKP
;
A
#
# COMPACT_ATOMS: atom_id res chain seq x y z
N MET A 1 -38.04 -15.20 10.85
CA MET A 1 -36.61 -14.83 10.69
C MET A 1 -35.85 -15.59 11.74
N GLN A 2 -34.96 -16.51 11.35
CA GLN A 2 -34.09 -17.18 12.33
C GLN A 2 -33.07 -16.15 12.86
N PRO A 3 -32.75 -16.15 14.16
CA PRO A 3 -31.73 -15.27 14.70
C PRO A 3 -30.40 -15.59 14.02
N VAL A 4 -29.71 -14.54 13.55
CA VAL A 4 -28.37 -14.68 12.98
C VAL A 4 -27.44 -15.06 14.14
N GLU A 5 -27.15 -16.36 14.27
CA GLU A 5 -26.12 -16.83 15.19
C GLU A 5 -24.76 -16.44 14.62
N TRP A 6 -24.21 -15.35 15.11
CA TRP A 6 -22.85 -14.94 14.77
C TRP A 6 -21.89 -16.02 15.28
N PRO A 7 -21.12 -16.68 14.39
CA PRO A 7 -20.19 -17.72 14.81
C PRO A 7 -19.19 -17.15 15.83
N ALA A 8 -18.77 -17.93 16.82
CA ALA A 8 -17.73 -17.51 17.76
C ALA A 8 -16.44 -17.01 17.05
N THR A 9 -16.19 -17.53 15.84
CA THR A 9 -15.14 -17.08 14.93
C THR A 9 -15.27 -15.60 14.55
N PHE A 10 -16.48 -15.08 14.36
CA PHE A 10 -16.72 -13.67 14.07
C PHE A 10 -16.20 -12.77 15.20
N PHE A 11 -16.63 -13.04 16.45
CA PHE A 11 -16.18 -12.26 17.61
C PHE A 11 -14.68 -12.33 17.82
N LYS A 12 -14.09 -13.53 17.64
CA LYS A 12 -12.64 -13.71 17.78
C LYS A 12 -11.86 -12.90 16.74
N LEU A 13 -12.23 -13.01 15.45
CA LEU A 13 -11.48 -12.41 14.35
C LEU A 13 -11.76 -10.92 14.16
N TYR A 14 -12.99 -10.46 14.40
CA TYR A 14 -13.41 -9.10 14.09
C TYR A 14 -13.51 -8.18 15.32
N ILE A 15 -13.50 -8.73 16.54
CA ILE A 15 -13.56 -7.92 17.77
C ILE A 15 -12.32 -8.16 18.65
N ALA A 16 -12.13 -9.38 19.14
CA ALA A 16 -11.08 -9.67 20.13
C ALA A 16 -9.67 -9.47 19.57
N LEU A 17 -9.40 -9.98 18.36
CA LEU A 17 -8.08 -9.88 17.73
C LEU A 17 -7.72 -8.42 17.38
N PRO A 18 -8.57 -7.62 16.70
CA PRO A 18 -8.27 -6.21 16.47
C PRO A 18 -8.11 -5.42 17.76
N LEU A 19 -8.94 -5.66 18.79
CA LEU A 19 -8.77 -5.01 20.10
C LEU A 19 -7.42 -5.34 20.71
N LEU A 20 -7.03 -6.62 20.73
CA LEU A 20 -5.74 -7.03 21.30
C LEU A 20 -4.56 -6.42 20.55
N LEU A 21 -4.62 -6.34 19.22
CA LEU A 21 -3.52 -5.84 18.39
C LEU A 21 -3.44 -4.31 18.34
N ILE A 22 -4.58 -3.62 18.32
CA ILE A 22 -4.65 -2.18 18.06
C ILE A 22 -4.82 -1.37 19.34
N LEU A 23 -5.62 -1.84 20.31
CA LEU A 23 -5.95 -1.05 21.50
C LEU A 23 -4.72 -0.71 22.34
N PRO A 24 -3.80 -1.64 22.69
CA PRO A 24 -2.64 -1.30 23.49
C PRO A 24 -1.73 -0.23 22.86
N PRO A 25 -1.26 -0.36 21.60
CA PRO A 25 -0.38 0.64 21.02
C PRO A 25 -1.10 1.99 20.81
N THR A 26 -2.35 1.98 20.35
CA THR A 26 -3.09 3.24 20.11
C THR A 26 -3.43 3.97 21.40
N PHE A 27 -3.79 3.24 22.46
CA PHE A 27 -4.02 3.83 23.79
C PHE A 27 -2.74 4.47 24.34
N LEU A 28 -1.60 3.78 24.24
CA LEU A 28 -0.30 4.31 24.69
C LEU A 28 0.12 5.56 23.91
N ILE A 29 -0.07 5.58 22.58
CA ILE A 29 0.14 6.75 21.73
C ILE A 29 -0.78 7.90 22.18
N GLY A 30 -2.06 7.62 22.41
CA GLY A 30 -3.06 8.59 22.87
C GLY A 30 -2.76 9.19 24.25
N CYS A 31 -2.18 8.41 25.17
CA CYS A 31 -1.74 8.89 26.47
C CYS A 31 -0.59 9.92 26.40
N GLY A 32 0.16 9.95 25.30
CA GLY A 32 1.31 10.85 25.15
C GLY A 32 0.93 12.33 25.27
N PHE A 33 -0.19 12.73 24.66
CA PHE A 33 -0.60 14.15 24.63
C PHE A 33 -1.05 14.68 26.00
N PRO A 34 -1.94 14.02 26.77
CA PRO A 34 -2.27 14.43 28.14
C PRO A 34 -1.05 14.49 29.08
N LEU A 35 -0.11 13.56 28.93
CA LEU A 35 1.13 13.57 29.72
C LEU A 35 2.00 14.78 29.38
N LEU A 36 2.18 15.09 28.10
CA LEU A 36 2.90 16.29 27.66
C LEU A 36 2.22 17.57 28.14
N GLN A 37 0.89 17.64 28.11
CA GLN A 37 0.15 18.78 28.65
C GLN A 37 0.44 19.01 30.13
N ARG A 38 0.44 17.95 30.95
CA ARG A 38 0.81 18.06 32.38
C ARG A 38 2.23 18.58 32.62
N VAL A 39 3.19 18.18 31.78
CA VAL A 39 4.58 18.65 31.89
C VAL A 39 4.71 20.13 31.55
N VAL A 40 3.95 20.59 30.55
CA VAL A 40 4.08 21.95 30.02
C VAL A 40 3.22 22.96 30.81
N GLN A 41 2.12 22.53 31.43
CA GLN A 41 1.18 23.39 32.18
C GLN A 41 1.65 23.68 33.62
N THR A 42 2.76 24.40 33.79
CA THR A 42 3.29 24.73 35.12
C THR A 42 2.84 26.10 35.66
N GLU A 43 2.29 26.98 34.82
CA GLU A 43 1.94 28.36 35.19
C GLU A 43 0.63 28.80 34.53
N LEU A 44 -0.39 29.15 35.34
CA LEU A 44 -1.73 29.57 34.86
C LEU A 44 -1.66 30.69 33.80
N ALA A 45 -0.79 31.68 34.02
CA ALA A 45 -0.65 32.86 33.15
C ALA A 45 -0.15 32.54 31.73
N ARG A 46 0.47 31.36 31.52
CA ARG A 46 1.05 30.96 30.22
C ARG A 46 0.39 29.72 29.63
N VAL A 47 -0.65 29.18 30.27
CA VAL A 47 -1.33 27.95 29.85
C VAL A 47 -1.77 28.04 28.40
N GLY A 48 -2.46 29.13 28.00
CA GLY A 48 -2.96 29.29 26.63
C GLY A 48 -1.86 29.22 25.57
N ARG A 49 -0.77 29.98 25.73
CA ARG A 49 0.35 30.00 24.77
C ARG A 49 1.07 28.65 24.69
N ARG A 50 1.26 28.00 25.84
CA ARG A 50 1.95 26.72 25.92
C ARG A 50 1.12 25.56 25.34
N VAL A 51 -0.18 25.52 25.62
CA VAL A 51 -1.11 24.55 25.03
C VAL A 51 -1.23 24.76 23.53
N GLY A 52 -1.40 26.01 23.09
CA GLY A 52 -1.46 26.36 21.66
C GLY A 52 -0.17 25.97 20.92
N GLY A 53 1.00 26.23 21.52
CA GLY A 53 2.29 25.83 20.94
C GLY A 53 2.45 24.32 20.82
N LEU A 54 2.04 23.56 21.84
CA LEU A 54 2.08 22.09 21.80
C LEU A 54 1.13 21.53 20.73
N LEU A 55 -0.08 22.08 20.61
CA LEU A 55 -1.04 21.68 19.59
C LEU A 55 -0.53 22.00 18.18
N LEU A 56 0.03 23.20 17.98
CA LEU A 56 0.63 23.61 16.72
C LEU A 56 1.76 22.65 16.32
N ALA A 57 2.66 22.32 17.26
CA ALA A 57 3.75 21.39 17.02
C ALA A 57 3.24 19.99 16.63
N ASN A 58 2.16 19.50 17.27
CA ASN A 58 1.56 18.21 16.93
C ASN A 58 0.97 18.20 15.51
N ILE A 59 0.25 19.27 15.13
CA ILE A 59 -0.34 19.41 13.79
C ILE A 59 0.76 19.48 12.73
N VAL A 60 1.74 20.36 12.91
CA VAL A 60 2.87 20.51 11.97
C VAL A 60 3.65 19.21 11.86
N GLY A 61 3.97 18.57 12.99
CA GLY A 61 4.67 17.29 13.03
C GLY A 61 3.88 16.16 12.35
N SER A 62 2.55 16.15 12.51
CA SER A 62 1.69 15.16 11.86
C SER A 62 1.63 15.37 10.35
N ILE A 63 1.50 16.61 9.87
CA ILE A 63 1.54 16.95 8.43
C ILE A 63 2.90 16.56 7.83
N LEU A 64 4.00 16.93 8.47
CA LEU A 64 5.33 16.56 8.00
C LEU A 64 5.52 15.05 8.06
N GLY A 65 5.06 14.39 9.12
CA GLY A 65 5.16 12.93 9.28
C GLY A 65 4.42 12.17 8.18
N THR A 66 3.20 12.59 7.82
CA THR A 66 2.43 11.94 6.74
C THR A 66 3.06 12.17 5.37
N VAL A 67 3.54 13.38 5.09
CA VAL A 67 4.23 13.69 3.83
C VAL A 67 5.55 12.93 3.71
N LEU A 68 6.40 12.98 4.74
CA LEU A 68 7.69 12.30 4.73
C LEU A 68 7.52 10.79 4.66
N THR A 69 6.58 10.22 5.40
CA THR A 69 6.36 8.76 5.40
C THR A 69 5.72 8.31 4.08
N GLY A 70 4.61 8.95 3.70
CA GLY A 70 3.79 8.52 2.56
C GLY A 70 4.42 8.78 1.20
N TRP A 71 5.03 9.95 0.99
CA TRP A 71 5.61 10.31 -0.31
C TRP A 71 7.10 10.00 -0.44
N ILE A 72 7.87 9.97 0.66
CA ILE A 72 9.32 9.83 0.59
C ILE A 72 9.78 8.48 1.11
N SER A 73 9.53 8.16 2.38
CA SER A 73 10.06 6.96 3.01
C SER A 73 9.56 5.69 2.34
N LEU A 74 8.25 5.58 2.07
CA LEU A 74 7.71 4.40 1.38
C LEU A 74 8.25 4.26 -0.05
N ALA A 75 8.37 5.36 -0.79
CA ALA A 75 8.89 5.34 -2.16
C ALA A 75 10.38 5.00 -2.26
N VAL A 76 11.19 5.44 -1.28
CA VAL A 76 12.66 5.28 -1.32
C VAL A 76 13.15 4.06 -0.53
N LEU A 77 12.55 3.81 0.63
CA LEU A 77 12.99 2.78 1.57
C LEU A 77 12.12 1.52 1.49
N GLY A 78 10.88 1.63 1.03
CA GLY A 78 9.90 0.55 1.11
C GLY A 78 9.32 0.37 2.52
N THR A 79 8.45 -0.62 2.67
CA THR A 79 7.59 -0.76 3.86
C THR A 79 8.37 -1.14 5.11
N ALA A 80 9.22 -2.17 5.04
CA ALA A 80 9.92 -2.70 6.20
C ALA A 80 10.96 -1.71 6.73
N GLU A 81 11.69 -1.06 5.83
CA GLU A 81 12.71 -0.08 6.20
C GLU A 81 12.08 1.23 6.72
N THR A 82 10.94 1.65 6.18
CA THR A 82 10.18 2.78 6.72
C THR A 82 9.73 2.50 8.15
N LEU A 83 9.18 1.31 8.41
CA LEU A 83 8.80 0.89 9.77
C LEU A 83 10.02 0.85 10.71
N ARG A 84 11.19 0.40 10.21
CA ARG A 84 12.44 0.36 10.99
C ARG A 84 12.91 1.78 11.34
N LEU A 85 12.84 2.70 10.38
CA LEU A 85 13.15 4.12 10.59
C LEU A 85 12.23 4.73 11.66
N LEU A 86 10.92 4.51 11.56
CA LEU A 86 9.95 5.02 12.53
C LEU A 86 10.19 4.46 13.95
N ALA A 87 10.56 3.18 14.06
CA ALA A 87 10.93 2.56 15.33
C ALA A 87 12.18 3.21 15.94
N VAL A 88 13.22 3.47 15.13
CA VAL A 88 14.44 4.16 15.56
C VAL A 88 14.12 5.58 16.03
N LEU A 89 13.36 6.36 15.24
CA LEU A 89 13.02 7.76 15.58
C LEU A 89 12.20 7.85 16.86
N SER A 90 11.18 6.98 17.00
CA SER A 90 10.34 6.93 18.20
C SER A 90 11.15 6.61 19.45
N SER A 91 12.15 5.74 19.29
CA SER A 91 12.99 5.32 20.40
C SER A 91 14.07 6.33 20.74
N LEU A 92 14.62 7.03 19.74
CA LEU A 92 15.49 8.17 19.96
C LEU A 92 14.76 9.25 20.75
N PHE A 93 13.50 9.54 20.40
CA PHE A 93 12.67 10.47 21.15
C PHE A 93 12.49 10.02 22.62
N ALA A 94 12.19 8.74 22.85
CA ALA A 94 12.08 8.18 24.20
C ALA A 94 13.39 8.33 24.99
N LEU A 95 14.54 8.02 24.39
CA LEU A 95 15.85 8.14 25.02
C LEU A 95 16.21 9.60 25.36
N LEU A 96 15.92 10.54 24.46
CA LEU A 96 16.13 11.97 24.70
C LEU A 96 15.24 12.50 25.83
N ALA A 97 13.97 12.08 25.85
CA ALA A 97 13.05 12.43 26.92
C ALA A 97 13.57 11.91 28.27
N MET A 98 14.01 10.65 28.34
CA MET A 98 14.60 10.09 29.55
C MET A 98 15.87 10.83 29.97
N ALA A 99 16.80 11.08 29.04
CA ALA A 99 18.04 11.82 29.30
C ALA A 99 17.79 13.23 29.86
N SER A 100 16.74 13.91 29.39
CA SER A 100 16.36 15.23 29.88
C SER A 100 15.92 15.20 31.36
N VAL A 101 15.19 14.15 31.78
CA VAL A 101 14.75 13.93 33.16
C VAL A 101 15.95 13.68 34.07
N PHE A 102 16.92 12.88 33.62
CA PHE A 102 18.16 12.63 34.37
C PHE A 102 19.01 13.88 34.58
N ARG A 103 19.10 14.75 33.57
CA ARG A 103 19.88 16.00 33.66
C ARG A 103 19.26 17.01 34.62
N THR A 104 17.94 17.11 34.65
CA THR A 104 17.23 18.16 35.40
C THR A 104 16.92 17.78 36.85
N SER A 105 16.89 16.50 37.21
CA SER A 105 16.56 16.06 38.59
C SER A 105 17.30 14.79 39.05
N PRO A 106 18.65 14.73 38.96
CA PRO A 106 19.40 13.51 39.24
C PRO A 106 19.23 12.99 40.69
N GLY A 107 19.15 13.89 41.67
CA GLY A 107 19.00 13.52 43.09
C GLY A 107 17.62 12.96 43.44
N THR A 108 16.55 13.55 42.92
CA THR A 108 15.15 13.13 43.18
C THR A 108 14.84 11.81 42.49
N VAL A 109 15.30 11.62 41.25
CA VAL A 109 15.10 10.40 40.47
C VAL A 109 15.83 9.22 41.12
N ARG A 110 17.10 9.39 41.50
CA ARG A 110 17.89 8.33 42.15
C ARG A 110 17.34 7.96 43.53
N ARG A 111 16.82 8.94 44.29
CA ARG A 111 16.26 8.72 45.63
C ARG A 111 14.88 8.05 45.60
N ARG A 112 14.06 8.33 44.58
CA ARG A 112 12.68 7.81 44.49
C ARG A 112 12.56 6.52 43.68
N PHE A 113 13.41 6.31 42.69
CA PHE A 113 13.34 5.17 41.77
C PHE A 113 14.62 4.32 41.72
N GLY A 114 15.66 4.64 42.50
CA GLY A 114 16.89 3.84 42.52
C GLY A 114 17.52 3.68 41.12
N PRO A 115 17.95 2.45 40.72
CA PRO A 115 18.51 2.19 39.41
C PRO A 115 17.47 1.99 38.29
N LEU A 116 16.17 1.93 38.60
CA LEU A 116 15.08 1.64 37.64
C LEU A 116 15.14 2.50 36.37
N PRO A 117 15.45 3.80 36.43
CA PRO A 117 15.52 4.61 35.22
C PRO A 117 16.67 4.20 34.29
N ALA A 118 17.84 3.83 34.84
CA ALA A 118 18.98 3.38 34.03
C ALA A 118 18.71 1.99 33.43
N VAL A 119 18.01 1.13 34.18
CA VAL A 119 17.49 -0.15 33.67
C VAL A 119 16.46 0.08 32.56
N ALA A 120 15.58 1.07 32.69
CA ALA A 120 14.63 1.44 31.65
C ALA A 120 15.34 1.95 30.38
N VAL A 121 16.39 2.76 30.51
CA VAL A 121 17.20 3.22 29.35
C VAL A 121 17.85 2.01 28.67
N GLY A 122 18.53 1.16 29.44
CA GLY A 122 19.16 -0.06 28.92
C GLY A 122 18.14 -0.98 28.25
N GLY A 123 16.97 -1.15 28.87
CA GLY A 123 15.85 -1.90 28.32
C GLY A 123 15.32 -1.32 27.01
N THR A 124 15.10 -0.01 26.94
CA THR A 124 14.70 0.67 25.69
C THR A 124 15.74 0.48 24.60
N VAL A 125 17.03 0.69 24.90
CA VAL A 125 18.12 0.47 23.91
C VAL A 125 18.13 -0.99 23.43
N ILE A 126 18.01 -1.96 24.33
CA ILE A 126 17.96 -3.38 23.95
C ILE A 126 16.75 -3.66 23.06
N VAL A 127 15.56 -3.19 23.43
CA VAL A 127 14.35 -3.36 22.61
C VAL A 127 14.53 -2.75 21.23
N VAL A 128 15.14 -1.56 21.12
CA VAL A 128 15.44 -0.94 19.82
C VAL A 128 16.36 -1.81 18.99
N LEU A 129 17.47 -2.28 19.57
CA LEU A 129 18.42 -3.12 18.87
C LEU A 129 17.78 -4.43 18.41
N LEU A 130 16.91 -5.02 19.25
CA LEU A 130 16.16 -6.22 18.91
C LEU A 130 15.14 -5.96 17.78
N VAL A 131 14.42 -4.84 17.81
CA VAL A 131 13.46 -4.47 16.76
C VAL A 131 14.18 -4.20 15.45
N VAL A 132 15.24 -3.37 15.47
CA VAL A 132 16.02 -3.02 14.27
C VAL A 132 16.65 -4.25 13.63
N ARG A 133 17.23 -5.14 14.45
CA ARG A 133 17.90 -6.36 13.97
C ARG A 133 16.90 -7.48 13.62
N GLY A 134 15.77 -7.53 14.30
CA GLY A 134 14.74 -8.56 14.13
C GLY A 134 13.76 -8.27 12.99
N MET A 135 13.60 -7.00 12.59
CA MET A 135 12.75 -6.64 11.46
C MET A 135 13.35 -7.17 10.15
N PRO A 136 12.60 -7.95 9.35
CA PRO A 136 13.04 -8.39 8.04
C PRO A 136 13.21 -7.19 7.09
N GLY A 137 14.06 -7.31 6.08
CA GLY A 137 14.06 -6.38 4.94
C GLY A 137 12.83 -6.59 4.05
N ASN A 138 12.56 -5.66 3.13
CA ASN A 138 11.32 -5.63 2.32
C ASN A 138 11.02 -6.98 1.62
N GLY A 139 12.00 -7.58 0.95
CA GLY A 139 11.78 -8.85 0.26
C GLY A 139 11.39 -10.00 1.19
N LEU A 140 12.05 -10.10 2.36
CA LEU A 140 11.70 -11.14 3.34
C LEU A 140 10.36 -10.86 4.02
N LEU A 141 10.02 -9.58 4.25
CA LEU A 141 8.70 -9.18 4.75
C LEU A 141 7.61 -9.66 3.80
N TRP A 142 7.71 -9.28 2.52
CA TRP A 142 6.68 -9.61 1.53
C TRP A 142 6.63 -11.11 1.23
N ALA A 143 7.77 -11.81 1.19
CA ALA A 143 7.79 -13.27 1.05
C ALA A 143 7.04 -13.97 2.19
N ARG A 144 7.28 -13.58 3.45
CA ARG A 144 6.59 -14.14 4.62
C ARG A 144 5.09 -13.85 4.61
N LEU A 145 4.69 -12.64 4.26
CA LEU A 145 3.27 -12.26 4.16
C LEU A 145 2.53 -13.04 3.07
N HIS A 146 3.23 -13.48 2.02
CA HIS A 146 2.67 -14.33 0.95
C HIS A 146 2.92 -15.84 1.19
N GLY A 147 3.38 -16.22 2.38
CA GLY A 147 3.63 -17.61 2.77
C GLY A 147 4.64 -18.31 1.85
N THR A 148 5.74 -17.64 1.52
CA THR A 148 6.77 -18.15 0.61
C THR A 148 8.17 -17.63 0.96
N THR A 149 9.16 -17.89 0.10
CA THR A 149 10.56 -17.51 0.25
C THR A 149 10.95 -16.39 -0.71
N VAL A 150 12.06 -15.71 -0.43
CA VAL A 150 12.50 -14.52 -1.18
C VAL A 150 12.83 -14.84 -2.64
N ASP A 151 13.35 -16.04 -2.91
CA ASP A 151 13.68 -16.54 -4.25
C ASP A 151 12.44 -16.85 -5.12
N ARG A 152 11.27 -16.97 -4.49
CA ARG A 152 9.99 -17.33 -5.12
C ARG A 152 9.04 -16.15 -5.29
N ILE A 153 9.53 -14.93 -5.09
CA ILE A 153 8.77 -13.73 -5.41
C ILE A 153 9.56 -12.81 -6.33
N ILE A 154 8.83 -12.07 -7.14
CA ILE A 154 9.28 -10.81 -7.73
C ILE A 154 8.40 -9.75 -7.08
N PHE A 155 9.00 -8.74 -6.46
CA PHE A 155 8.24 -7.69 -5.81
C PHE A 155 8.84 -6.33 -6.13
N ALA A 156 7.98 -5.33 -6.12
CA ALA A 156 8.35 -3.93 -6.11
C ALA A 156 7.29 -3.17 -5.32
N GLU A 157 7.70 -2.08 -4.66
CA GLU A 157 6.82 -1.24 -3.88
C GLU A 157 7.24 0.23 -3.99
N ASP A 158 6.27 1.12 -3.91
CA ASP A 158 6.49 2.56 -3.83
C ASP A 158 5.34 3.23 -3.05
N SER A 159 5.18 4.56 -3.18
CA SER A 159 4.10 5.30 -2.53
C SER A 159 2.69 4.97 -3.05
N SER A 160 2.56 4.34 -4.22
CA SER A 160 1.28 3.97 -4.83
C SER A 160 0.77 2.60 -4.39
N GLY A 161 1.67 1.69 -4.00
CA GLY A 161 1.31 0.38 -3.46
C GLY A 161 2.44 -0.64 -3.58
N VAL A 162 2.07 -1.91 -3.41
CA VAL A 162 2.97 -3.06 -3.59
C VAL A 162 2.44 -4.00 -4.66
N SER A 163 3.34 -4.44 -5.54
CA SER A 163 3.12 -5.53 -6.48
C SER A 163 4.00 -6.72 -6.09
N VAL A 164 3.42 -7.92 -6.04
CA VAL A 164 4.13 -9.18 -5.81
C VAL A 164 3.67 -10.20 -6.84
N ILE A 165 4.60 -10.80 -7.57
CA ILE A 165 4.36 -11.97 -8.41
C ILE A 165 4.95 -13.17 -7.68
N LYS A 166 4.07 -14.11 -7.29
CA LYS A 166 4.47 -15.36 -6.65
C LYS A 166 4.77 -16.40 -7.72
N ILE A 167 5.95 -17.00 -7.63
CA ILE A 167 6.42 -18.05 -8.53
C ILE A 167 6.05 -19.41 -7.91
N PRO A 168 5.49 -20.36 -8.68
CA PRO A 168 5.17 -21.70 -8.21
C PRO A 168 6.41 -22.45 -7.71
N GLU A 169 6.19 -23.49 -6.90
CA GLU A 169 7.27 -24.36 -6.44
C GLU A 169 7.84 -25.19 -7.60
N GLU A 170 9.15 -25.43 -7.60
CA GLU A 170 9.76 -26.34 -8.58
C GLU A 170 9.13 -27.73 -8.51
N GLY A 171 8.72 -28.27 -9.66
CA GLY A 171 8.05 -29.58 -9.76
C GLY A 171 6.53 -29.54 -9.57
N PHE A 172 5.94 -28.36 -9.35
CA PHE A 172 4.50 -28.15 -9.38
C PHE A 172 4.14 -27.28 -10.59
N ASP A 173 3.32 -27.80 -11.50
CA ASP A 173 2.69 -27.00 -12.55
C ASP A 173 1.69 -26.04 -11.88
N GLY A 174 2.10 -24.79 -11.72
CA GLY A 174 1.27 -23.73 -11.15
C GLY A 174 1.45 -22.43 -11.92
N GLU A 175 0.39 -21.62 -11.96
CA GLU A 175 0.44 -20.30 -12.58
C GLU A 175 1.20 -19.31 -11.67
N ARG A 176 1.84 -18.30 -12.27
CA ARG A 176 2.42 -17.20 -11.48
C ARG A 176 1.27 -16.28 -11.09
N VAL A 177 1.02 -16.14 -9.80
CA VAL A 177 -0.09 -15.34 -9.29
C VAL A 177 0.38 -13.92 -9.03
N VAL A 178 -0.35 -12.95 -9.59
CA VAL A 178 -0.11 -11.52 -9.40
C VAL A 178 -0.93 -11.01 -8.21
N PHE A 179 -0.25 -10.45 -7.24
CA PHE A 179 -0.82 -9.81 -6.06
C PHE A 179 -0.59 -8.32 -6.11
N VAL A 180 -1.64 -7.56 -5.80
CA VAL A 180 -1.59 -6.12 -5.59
C VAL A 180 -2.09 -5.83 -4.18
N ASN A 181 -1.27 -5.16 -3.37
CA ASN A 181 -1.57 -4.87 -1.96
C ASN A 181 -1.98 -6.12 -1.15
N GLY A 182 -1.36 -7.27 -1.46
CA GLY A 182 -1.61 -8.56 -0.79
C GLY A 182 -2.87 -9.30 -1.24
N VAL A 183 -3.60 -8.79 -2.23
CA VAL A 183 -4.79 -9.43 -2.80
C VAL A 183 -4.44 -10.01 -4.16
N GLY A 184 -4.72 -11.30 -4.37
CA GLY A 184 -4.55 -11.97 -5.66
C GLY A 184 -5.51 -11.40 -6.71
N GLN A 185 -4.98 -10.97 -7.85
CA GLN A 185 -5.74 -10.32 -8.91
C GLN A 185 -5.90 -11.22 -10.13
N SER A 186 -4.79 -11.74 -10.65
CA SER A 186 -4.77 -12.52 -11.88
C SER A 186 -3.54 -13.42 -11.95
N GLU A 187 -3.44 -14.19 -13.03
CA GLU A 187 -2.44 -15.25 -13.19
C GLU A 187 -1.69 -15.11 -14.53
N ILE A 188 -0.54 -15.77 -14.64
CA ILE A 188 0.28 -15.89 -15.85
C ILE A 188 0.68 -17.37 -15.99
N PRO A 189 0.43 -18.05 -17.12
CA PRO A 189 0.09 -17.50 -18.45
C PRO A 189 -1.34 -16.96 -18.59
N TYR A 190 -1.57 -16.17 -19.63
CA TYR A 190 -2.89 -15.62 -19.97
C TYR A 190 -3.83 -16.70 -20.53
N GLY A 191 -5.14 -16.46 -20.46
CA GLY A 191 -6.15 -17.34 -21.07
C GLY A 191 -7.49 -17.42 -20.33
N GLY A 192 -7.66 -16.66 -19.25
CA GLY A 192 -8.86 -16.68 -18.41
C GLY A 192 -9.89 -15.61 -18.77
N ILE A 193 -10.67 -15.22 -17.76
CA ILE A 193 -11.71 -14.20 -17.90
C ILE A 193 -11.16 -12.84 -18.36
N HIS A 194 -9.94 -12.49 -17.94
CA HIS A 194 -9.27 -11.24 -18.29
C HIS A 194 -8.98 -11.17 -19.81
N THR A 195 -8.53 -12.26 -20.43
CA THR A 195 -8.38 -12.34 -21.89
C THR A 195 -9.69 -12.05 -22.61
N VAL A 196 -10.79 -12.67 -22.14
CA VAL A 196 -12.12 -12.49 -22.72
C VAL A 196 -12.62 -11.07 -22.52
N LEU A 197 -12.42 -10.50 -21.34
CA LEU A 197 -12.81 -9.15 -20.98
C LEU A 197 -12.17 -8.12 -21.92
N GLY A 198 -10.89 -8.31 -22.24
CA GLY A 198 -10.21 -7.47 -23.22
C GLY A 198 -10.63 -7.75 -24.68
N ALA A 199 -10.67 -9.02 -25.08
CA ALA A 199 -10.92 -9.38 -26.47
C ALA A 199 -12.35 -9.03 -26.93
N LEU A 200 -13.36 -9.29 -26.08
CA LEU A 200 -14.77 -9.17 -26.44
C LEU A 200 -15.14 -7.78 -27.03
N PRO A 201 -14.89 -6.64 -26.34
CA PRO A 201 -15.21 -5.33 -26.90
C PRO A 201 -14.42 -5.03 -28.19
N ALA A 202 -13.17 -5.51 -28.28
CA ALA A 202 -12.33 -5.29 -29.44
C ALA A 202 -12.80 -6.07 -30.69
N PHE A 203 -13.48 -7.21 -30.52
CA PHE A 203 -14.07 -7.98 -31.62
C PHE A 203 -15.51 -7.58 -31.94
N VAL A 204 -16.27 -7.06 -30.97
CA VAL A 204 -17.65 -6.57 -31.19
C VAL A 204 -17.64 -5.21 -31.90
N HIS A 205 -16.70 -4.33 -31.56
CA HIS A 205 -16.60 -3.02 -32.20
C HIS A 205 -16.18 -3.17 -33.69
N PRO A 206 -16.88 -2.52 -34.65
CA PRO A 206 -16.63 -2.74 -36.08
C PRO A 206 -15.23 -2.26 -36.53
N ASP A 207 -14.79 -1.08 -36.06
CA ASP A 207 -13.48 -0.52 -36.44
C ASP A 207 -12.83 0.27 -35.27
N PRO A 208 -12.41 -0.39 -34.17
CA PRO A 208 -11.82 0.31 -33.03
C PRO A 208 -10.38 0.72 -33.34
N ARG A 209 -10.01 1.98 -33.00
CA ARG A 209 -8.67 2.55 -33.24
C ARG A 209 -7.94 2.95 -31.96
N ASP A 210 -8.65 3.40 -30.94
CA ASP A 210 -8.11 3.87 -29.66
C ASP A 210 -8.84 3.19 -28.49
N ALA A 211 -8.09 2.53 -27.60
CA ALA A 211 -8.63 1.87 -26.42
C ALA A 211 -8.00 2.40 -25.12
N ALA A 212 -8.78 2.51 -24.06
CA ALA A 212 -8.30 2.75 -22.70
C ALA A 212 -8.65 1.57 -21.80
N ILE A 213 -7.63 1.02 -21.12
CA ILE A 213 -7.76 -0.09 -20.17
C ILE A 213 -7.38 0.45 -18.80
N ILE A 214 -8.33 0.41 -17.87
CA ILE A 214 -8.12 0.85 -16.49
C ILE A 214 -7.80 -0.39 -15.66
N GLY A 215 -6.55 -0.49 -15.22
CA GLY A 215 -5.95 -1.67 -14.62
C GLY A 215 -4.97 -2.35 -15.59
N LEU A 216 -3.78 -2.69 -15.10
CA LEU A 216 -2.81 -3.51 -15.82
C LEU A 216 -2.86 -4.97 -15.33
N GLY A 217 -2.83 -5.19 -14.01
CA GLY A 217 -2.80 -6.54 -13.43
C GLY A 217 -1.64 -7.37 -13.99
N SER A 218 -1.90 -8.61 -14.41
CA SER A 218 -0.91 -9.44 -15.13
C SER A 218 -0.63 -8.98 -16.57
N GLY A 219 -1.43 -8.05 -17.10
CA GLY A 219 -1.42 -7.61 -18.49
C GLY A 219 -2.38 -8.37 -19.40
N ASP A 220 -3.10 -9.37 -18.89
CA ASP A 220 -3.96 -10.24 -19.70
C ASP A 220 -5.06 -9.46 -20.46
N THR A 221 -5.80 -8.56 -19.78
CA THR A 221 -6.84 -7.74 -20.43
C THR A 221 -6.28 -6.83 -21.52
N VAL A 222 -5.13 -6.22 -21.28
CA VAL A 222 -4.42 -5.40 -22.27
C VAL A 222 -3.99 -6.26 -23.47
N HIS A 223 -3.48 -7.46 -23.21
CA HIS A 223 -3.09 -8.43 -24.23
C HIS A 223 -4.30 -8.88 -25.07
N GLY A 224 -5.44 -9.16 -24.43
CA GLY A 224 -6.69 -9.52 -25.10
C GLY A 224 -7.18 -8.43 -26.06
N VAL A 225 -7.18 -7.15 -25.62
CA VAL A 225 -7.51 -6.00 -26.48
C VAL A 225 -6.51 -5.86 -27.63
N ALA A 226 -5.22 -5.99 -27.36
CA ALA A 226 -4.16 -5.86 -28.36
C ALA A 226 -4.23 -6.90 -29.47
N GLY A 227 -4.96 -8.00 -29.28
CA GLY A 227 -5.26 -8.99 -30.31
C GLY A 227 -6.01 -8.44 -31.52
N ARG A 228 -6.65 -7.25 -31.44
CA ARG A 228 -7.30 -6.57 -32.56
C ARG A 228 -6.28 -5.78 -33.39
N PRO A 229 -6.00 -6.16 -34.65
CA PRO A 229 -4.97 -5.49 -35.45
C PRO A 229 -5.31 -4.05 -35.85
N GLY A 230 -6.60 -3.70 -35.89
CA GLY A 230 -7.07 -2.36 -36.25
C GLY A 230 -6.81 -1.29 -35.17
N LEU A 231 -6.53 -1.69 -33.93
CA LEU A 231 -6.15 -0.74 -32.89
C LEU A 231 -4.79 -0.13 -33.21
N GLU A 232 -4.73 1.19 -33.13
CA GLU A 232 -3.53 1.99 -33.33
C GLU A 232 -2.91 2.43 -32.01
N ARG A 233 -3.72 2.53 -30.95
CA ARG A 233 -3.29 2.95 -29.62
C ARG A 233 -4.10 2.29 -28.51
N ILE A 234 -3.41 1.90 -27.46
CA ILE A 234 -3.95 1.25 -26.27
C ILE A 234 -3.32 1.93 -25.06
N THR A 235 -4.12 2.65 -24.28
CA THR A 235 -3.66 3.30 -23.04
C THR A 235 -3.96 2.37 -21.87
N SER A 236 -2.94 1.78 -21.24
CA SER A 236 -3.08 0.96 -20.03
C SER A 236 -2.77 1.82 -18.81
N ILE A 237 -3.78 2.04 -17.94
CA ILE A 237 -3.71 2.96 -16.81
C ILE A 237 -3.70 2.15 -15.52
N GLU A 238 -2.57 2.13 -14.83
CA GLU A 238 -2.36 1.34 -13.61
C GLU A 238 -2.12 2.26 -12.42
N ILE A 239 -2.87 2.05 -11.33
CA ILE A 239 -2.77 2.88 -10.14
C ILE A 239 -1.54 2.51 -9.28
N VAL A 240 -1.13 1.24 -9.30
CA VAL A 240 0.04 0.72 -8.58
C VAL A 240 1.23 0.66 -9.53
N GLY A 241 2.01 1.74 -9.56
CA GLY A 241 3.18 1.91 -10.43
C GLY A 241 4.15 0.71 -10.45
N PRO A 242 4.49 0.09 -9.30
CA PRO A 242 5.38 -1.06 -9.23
C PRO A 242 4.92 -2.29 -10.04
N GLN A 243 3.65 -2.37 -10.44
CA GLN A 243 3.12 -3.49 -11.22
C GLN A 243 3.82 -3.64 -12.58
N LEU A 244 4.13 -2.55 -13.27
CA LEU A 244 4.85 -2.64 -14.54
C LEU A 244 6.30 -3.13 -14.33
N GLU A 245 6.94 -2.70 -13.24
CA GLU A 245 8.30 -3.12 -12.89
C GLU A 245 8.37 -4.62 -12.61
N THR A 246 7.43 -5.17 -11.84
CA THR A 246 7.41 -6.61 -11.54
C THR A 246 7.16 -7.46 -12.79
N LEU A 247 6.30 -7.00 -13.71
CA LEU A 247 6.09 -7.65 -15.00
C LEU A 247 7.34 -7.62 -15.89
N GLN A 248 8.05 -6.48 -15.94
CA GLN A 248 9.33 -6.38 -16.66
C GLN A 248 10.41 -7.29 -16.06
N ALA A 249 10.46 -7.40 -14.74
CA ALA A 249 11.37 -8.30 -14.04
C ALA A 249 11.01 -9.78 -14.30
N LEU A 250 9.72 -10.12 -14.34
CA LEU A 250 9.26 -11.47 -14.70
C LEU A 250 9.67 -11.83 -16.12
N ALA A 251 9.45 -10.94 -17.09
CA ALA A 251 9.82 -11.18 -18.49
C ALA A 251 11.33 -11.41 -18.70
N LYS A 252 12.18 -10.91 -17.80
CA LYS A 252 13.63 -11.20 -17.82
C LYS A 252 13.96 -12.57 -17.25
N ARG A 253 13.20 -13.04 -16.26
CA ARG A 253 13.41 -14.32 -15.57
C ARG A 253 12.78 -15.49 -16.33
N ASP A 254 11.66 -15.26 -16.99
CA ASP A 254 10.78 -16.30 -17.51
C ASP A 254 10.18 -15.89 -18.88
N PRO A 255 10.62 -16.52 -19.98
CA PRO A 255 10.21 -16.11 -21.32
C PRO A 255 8.81 -16.61 -21.66
N TYR A 256 7.79 -15.82 -21.30
CA TYR A 256 6.41 -16.01 -21.73
C TYR A 256 6.05 -15.05 -22.88
N GLY A 257 5.66 -15.63 -24.03
CA GLY A 257 5.41 -14.87 -25.26
C GLY A 257 4.33 -13.78 -25.16
N GLY A 258 3.23 -14.06 -24.43
CA GLY A 258 2.15 -13.09 -24.25
C GLY A 258 2.60 -11.82 -23.54
N LEU A 259 3.35 -11.99 -22.45
CA LEU A 259 3.92 -10.88 -21.69
C LEU A 259 4.99 -10.12 -22.48
N HIS A 260 5.88 -10.83 -23.19
CA HIS A 260 6.86 -10.18 -24.07
C HIS A 260 6.20 -9.38 -25.20
N GLY A 261 5.10 -9.90 -25.77
CA GLY A 261 4.31 -9.20 -26.78
C GLY A 261 3.75 -7.90 -26.23
N LEU A 262 3.09 -7.96 -25.06
CA LEU A 262 2.55 -6.79 -24.38
C LEU A 262 3.63 -5.72 -24.10
N LEU A 263 4.77 -6.12 -23.53
CA LEU A 263 5.83 -5.18 -23.16
C LEU A 263 6.57 -4.55 -24.36
N ARG A 264 6.42 -5.11 -25.57
CA ARG A 264 7.10 -4.65 -26.79
C ARG A 264 6.17 -4.03 -27.81
N ASP A 265 4.86 -4.12 -27.62
CA ASP A 265 3.89 -3.59 -28.57
C ASP A 265 3.92 -2.05 -28.55
N PRO A 266 4.33 -1.39 -29.65
CA PRO A 266 4.47 0.07 -29.69
C PRO A 266 3.11 0.79 -29.63
N ARG A 267 2.00 0.07 -29.77
CA ARG A 267 0.64 0.62 -29.64
C ARG A 267 0.27 0.82 -28.17
N ILE A 268 0.95 0.15 -27.23
CA ILE A 268 0.61 0.15 -25.81
C ILE A 268 1.38 1.27 -25.10
N GLU A 269 0.64 2.23 -24.55
CA GLU A 269 1.15 3.27 -23.66
C GLU A 269 0.78 2.90 -22.21
N HIS A 270 1.78 2.73 -21.35
CA HIS A 270 1.55 2.50 -19.92
C HIS A 270 1.56 3.83 -19.16
N VAL A 271 0.48 4.10 -18.44
CA VAL A 271 0.30 5.31 -17.63
C VAL A 271 0.15 4.89 -16.17
N VAL A 272 1.03 5.40 -15.30
CA VAL A 272 0.89 5.22 -13.85
C VAL A 272 -0.03 6.32 -13.31
N GLY A 273 -1.17 5.93 -12.76
CA GLY A 273 -2.13 6.86 -12.16
C GLY A 273 -3.53 6.28 -11.99
N ASP A 274 -4.40 7.07 -11.36
CA ASP A 274 -5.80 6.71 -11.16
C ASP A 274 -6.61 6.83 -12.47
N GLY A 275 -7.24 5.73 -12.90
CA GLY A 275 -7.98 5.66 -14.16
C GLY A 275 -9.18 6.61 -14.24
N ARG A 276 -9.90 6.82 -13.13
CA ARG A 276 -11.00 7.79 -13.08
C ARG A 276 -10.47 9.21 -13.27
N THR A 277 -9.39 9.57 -12.59
CA THR A 277 -8.73 10.88 -12.70
C THR A 277 -8.17 11.11 -14.10
N TYR A 278 -7.60 10.06 -14.71
CA TYR A 278 -7.16 10.10 -16.09
C TYR A 278 -8.32 10.44 -17.04
N LEU A 279 -9.46 9.73 -16.94
CA LEU A 279 -10.65 10.03 -17.73
C LEU A 279 -11.23 11.43 -17.46
N MET A 280 -11.23 11.91 -16.20
CA MET A 280 -11.72 13.25 -15.87
C MET A 280 -10.86 14.35 -16.52
N ARG A 281 -9.54 14.19 -16.52
CA ARG A 281 -8.59 15.21 -16.99
C ARG A 281 -8.27 15.11 -18.48
N SER A 282 -8.41 13.93 -19.07
CA SER A 282 -8.16 13.71 -20.49
C SER A 282 -9.13 14.52 -21.34
N SER A 283 -8.68 15.12 -22.44
CA SER A 283 -9.57 15.64 -23.48
C SER A 283 -9.87 14.61 -24.57
N ARG A 284 -9.25 13.42 -24.49
CA ARG A 284 -9.37 12.35 -25.48
C ARG A 284 -10.61 11.51 -25.23
N SER A 285 -11.19 11.02 -26.33
CA SER A 285 -12.24 10.00 -26.33
C SER A 285 -11.74 8.72 -26.99
N PHE A 286 -12.26 7.59 -26.56
CA PHE A 286 -11.82 6.24 -26.94
C PHE A 286 -12.95 5.48 -27.64
N ASP A 287 -12.60 4.55 -28.53
CA ASP A 287 -13.56 3.61 -29.11
C ASP A 287 -13.94 2.52 -28.09
N ILE A 288 -12.99 2.16 -27.22
CA ILE A 288 -13.16 1.16 -26.17
C ILE A 288 -12.64 1.73 -24.85
N ILE A 289 -13.43 1.62 -23.78
CA ILE A 289 -12.99 1.83 -22.41
C ILE A 289 -13.33 0.56 -21.63
N GLU A 290 -12.31 -0.14 -21.16
CA GLU A 290 -12.44 -1.35 -20.35
C GLU A 290 -11.90 -1.09 -18.94
N ALA A 291 -12.64 -1.49 -17.91
CA ALA A 291 -12.27 -1.24 -16.52
C ALA A 291 -12.13 -2.55 -15.76
N ASP A 292 -10.88 -2.97 -15.57
CA ASP A 292 -10.48 -4.21 -14.93
C ASP A 292 -9.49 -3.92 -13.79
N ALA A 293 -9.96 -3.15 -12.79
CA ALA A 293 -9.12 -2.64 -11.71
C ALA A 293 -9.63 -2.97 -10.29
N LEU A 294 -10.93 -3.21 -10.10
CA LEU A 294 -11.52 -3.48 -8.80
C LEU A 294 -12.62 -4.53 -8.89
N ARG A 295 -12.75 -5.36 -7.84
CA ARG A 295 -13.90 -6.24 -7.68
C ARG A 295 -15.11 -5.41 -7.21
N PRO A 296 -16.34 -5.65 -7.69
CA PRO A 296 -17.52 -4.89 -7.27
C PRO A 296 -17.77 -4.92 -5.74
N THR A 297 -17.33 -5.99 -5.07
CA THR A 297 -17.47 -6.20 -3.62
C THR A 297 -16.32 -5.65 -2.78
N SER A 298 -15.28 -5.09 -3.42
CA SER A 298 -14.12 -4.54 -2.70
C SER A 298 -14.40 -3.14 -2.16
N ALA A 299 -13.64 -2.74 -1.12
CA ALA A 299 -13.66 -1.36 -0.66
C ALA A 299 -13.30 -0.42 -1.82
N TYR A 300 -13.94 0.75 -1.85
CA TYR A 300 -13.73 1.76 -2.90
C TYR A 300 -14.21 1.37 -4.31
N SER A 301 -14.88 0.22 -4.49
CA SER A 301 -15.47 -0.17 -5.79
C SER A 301 -16.42 0.89 -6.35
N GLY A 302 -17.12 1.64 -5.49
CA GLY A 302 -17.95 2.79 -5.90
C GLY A 302 -17.22 3.84 -6.74
N ASN A 303 -15.89 3.91 -6.69
CA ASN A 303 -15.12 4.80 -7.57
C ASN A 303 -15.18 4.41 -9.05
N LEU A 304 -15.35 3.13 -9.37
CA LEU A 304 -15.42 2.58 -10.74
C LEU A 304 -16.76 1.91 -11.07
N TYR A 305 -17.69 1.81 -10.10
CA TYR A 305 -19.01 1.20 -10.28
C TYR A 305 -20.17 2.15 -9.92
N SER A 306 -19.90 3.46 -9.78
CA SER A 306 -20.94 4.48 -9.57
C SER A 306 -21.57 4.95 -10.87
N ASP A 307 -22.80 5.46 -10.78
CA ASP A 307 -23.50 6.11 -11.88
C ASP A 307 -22.70 7.32 -12.43
N GLU A 308 -22.05 8.09 -11.55
CA GLU A 308 -21.17 9.19 -11.95
C GLU A 308 -19.96 8.70 -12.76
N TYR A 309 -19.41 7.52 -12.42
CA TYR A 309 -18.32 6.94 -13.19
C TYR A 309 -18.79 6.48 -14.57
N PHE A 310 -19.94 5.81 -14.69
CA PHE A 310 -20.46 5.42 -16.00
C PHE A 310 -20.86 6.61 -16.88
N ARG A 311 -21.36 7.71 -16.29
CA ARG A 311 -21.55 8.98 -17.03
C ARG A 311 -20.23 9.52 -17.56
N LEU A 312 -19.18 9.54 -16.74
CA LEU A 312 -17.84 9.94 -17.16
C LEU A 312 -17.31 9.05 -18.30
N VAL A 313 -17.46 7.73 -18.18
CA VAL A 313 -17.07 6.79 -19.24
C VAL A 313 -17.82 7.12 -20.54
N ARG A 314 -19.14 7.33 -20.47
CA ARG A 314 -19.95 7.71 -21.65
C ARG A 314 -19.48 9.01 -22.30
N GLU A 315 -19.13 10.02 -21.53
CA GLU A 315 -18.59 11.29 -22.06
C GLU A 315 -17.23 11.14 -22.75
N ARG A 316 -16.48 10.07 -22.43
CA ARG A 316 -15.18 9.75 -23.02
C ARG A 316 -15.25 8.65 -24.08
N LEU A 317 -16.42 8.10 -24.38
CA LEU A 317 -16.60 7.21 -25.52
C LEU A 317 -16.85 8.03 -26.78
N LYS A 318 -16.28 7.57 -27.90
CA LYS A 318 -16.64 8.08 -29.22
C LYS A 318 -18.08 7.66 -29.59
N PRO A 319 -18.76 8.41 -30.47
CA PRO A 319 -20.12 8.09 -30.91
C PRO A 319 -20.26 6.73 -31.57
#